data_AF-A0A7S1BB95-F1
#
_entry.id   AF-A0A7S1BB95-F1
#
_cell.length_a   1.000
_cell.length_b   1.000
_cell.length_c   1.000
_cell.angle_alpha   90.00
_cell.angle_beta   90.00
_cell.angle_gamma   90.00
#
_symmetry.space_group_name_H-M   'P 1'
#
loop_
_entity.id
_entity.type
_entity.pdbx_description
1 polymer ?
#
loop_
_entity_poly.entity_id
_entity_poly.type
_entity_poly.pdbx_seq_one_letter_code
_entity_poly.pdbx_strand_id
1 'polypeptide(L)'
;QGGAMVAAADAHSVLSLLGNPYDSMEPVRTVLGSVGEVVDLKFLPGEGRPKMAVASEGPAVRILHAQDFSVHKTLAGGHDGAVLALDVSPCGSWVVTAGKDRICVLWNVEREEKVAVATGHTEAVGGCALSRVVGKYR
;
A
#
# COMPACT_ATOMS: atom_id res chain seq x y z
N GLN A 1 2.73 5.27 -25.46
CA GLN A 1 3.37 4.00 -25.07
C GLN A 1 3.38 3.98 -23.56
N GLY A 2 2.44 3.27 -22.93
CA GLY A 2 2.34 3.19 -21.47
C GLY A 2 3.39 2.21 -20.97
N GLY A 3 4.50 2.72 -20.44
CA GLY A 3 5.53 1.88 -19.81
C GLY A 3 4.95 1.25 -18.55
N ALA A 4 4.97 -0.08 -18.47
CA ALA A 4 4.67 -0.75 -17.22
C ALA A 4 5.75 -0.36 -16.18
N MET A 5 5.33 -0.09 -14.95
CA MET A 5 6.22 0.24 -13.84
C MET A 5 6.19 -0.91 -12.86
N VAL A 6 7.36 -1.37 -12.43
CA VAL A 6 7.47 -2.38 -11.37
C VAL A 6 8.11 -1.71 -10.16
N ALA A 7 7.52 -1.93 -8.98
CA ALA A 7 8.11 -1.50 -7.72
C ALA A 7 8.45 -2.74 -6.90
N ALA A 8 9.64 -2.75 -6.32
CA ALA A 8 10.10 -3.79 -5.42
C ALA A 8 10.59 -3.14 -4.13
N ALA A 9 10.44 -3.85 -3.02
CA ALA A 9 11.02 -3.47 -1.76
C ALA A 9 11.68 -4.66 -1.09
N ASP A 10 12.65 -4.40 -0.22
CA ASP A 10 13.30 -5.43 0.59
C ASP A 10 13.28 -5.11 2.09
N ALA A 11 13.73 -6.09 2.88
CA ALA A 11 13.86 -5.99 4.33
C ALA A 11 14.89 -4.93 4.78
N HIS A 12 15.75 -4.45 3.89
CA HIS A 12 16.74 -3.40 4.17
C HIS A 12 16.20 -1.99 3.89
N SER A 13 14.86 -1.85 3.83
CA SER A 13 14.18 -0.57 3.58
C SER A 13 14.54 0.05 2.23
N VAL A 14 14.92 -0.80 1.26
CA VAL A 14 15.19 -0.37 -0.10
C VAL A 14 13.89 -0.38 -0.88
N LEU A 15 13.57 0.73 -1.54
CA LEU A 15 12.50 0.81 -2.53
C LEU A 15 13.11 1.04 -3.91
N SER A 16 12.87 0.10 -4.82
CA SER A 16 13.33 0.17 -6.20
C SER A 16 12.15 0.28 -7.15
N LEU A 17 12.19 1.31 -7.99
CA LEU A 17 11.33 1.41 -9.16
C LEU A 17 12.12 0.88 -10.35
N LEU A 18 11.65 -0.22 -10.92
CA LEU A 18 12.23 -0.86 -12.10
C LEU A 18 11.54 -0.33 -13.36
N GLY A 19 12.26 -0.44 -14.46
CA GLY A 19 11.79 -0.05 -15.79
C GLY A 19 10.65 -0.91 -16.31
N ASN A 20 10.38 -0.78 -17.60
CA ASN A 20 9.36 -1.57 -18.27
C ASN A 20 9.80 -3.04 -18.33
N PRO A 21 9.04 -4.01 -17.76
CA PRO A 21 9.37 -5.43 -17.83
C PRO A 21 9.50 -5.97 -19.26
N TYR A 22 8.93 -5.28 -20.25
CA TYR A 22 9.06 -5.62 -21.67
C TYR A 22 10.31 -5.04 -22.35
N ASP A 23 11.11 -4.24 -21.63
CA ASP A 23 12.32 -3.58 -22.13
C ASP A 23 13.53 -3.89 -21.24
N SER A 24 13.51 -3.42 -19.99
CA SER A 24 14.57 -3.67 -19.00
C SER A 24 14.00 -3.66 -17.58
N MET A 25 14.42 -4.64 -16.78
CA MET A 25 14.13 -4.74 -15.35
C MET A 25 15.20 -4.06 -14.49
N GLU A 26 16.11 -3.29 -15.08
CA GLU A 26 17.07 -2.50 -14.33
C GLU A 26 16.37 -1.44 -13.46
N PRO A 27 16.90 -1.16 -12.26
CA PRO A 27 16.35 -0.13 -11.40
C PRO A 27 16.53 1.24 -12.05
N VAL A 28 15.41 1.87 -12.38
CA VAL A 28 15.37 3.27 -12.83
C VAL A 28 15.64 4.21 -11.66
N ARG A 29 15.21 3.82 -10.46
CA ARG A 29 15.44 4.55 -9.22
C ARG A 29 15.46 3.62 -8.02
N THR A 30 16.37 3.89 -7.09
CA THR A 30 16.42 3.22 -5.78
C THR A 30 16.52 4.26 -4.68
N VAL A 31 15.74 4.11 -3.62
CA VAL A 31 15.82 4.91 -2.41
C VAL A 31 16.11 4.00 -1.22
N LEU A 32 17.09 4.39 -0.42
CA LEU A 32 17.51 3.69 0.79
C LEU A 32 16.91 4.39 2.03
N GLY A 33 16.32 3.61 2.95
CA GLY A 33 16.01 4.09 4.30
C GLY A 33 14.80 5.02 4.44
N SER A 34 13.88 5.06 3.46
CA SER A 34 12.78 6.05 3.43
C SER A 34 11.58 5.70 4.34
N VAL A 35 11.35 4.42 4.64
CA VAL A 35 10.07 3.93 5.19
C VAL A 35 10.16 2.86 6.29
N GLY A 36 11.36 2.40 6.65
CA GLY A 36 11.54 1.18 7.44
C GLY A 36 11.38 -0.08 6.58
N GLU A 37 11.45 -1.27 7.17
CA GLU A 37 11.25 -2.52 6.43
C GLU A 37 9.83 -2.53 5.84
N VAL A 38 9.77 -2.64 4.50
CA VAL A 38 8.51 -2.62 3.76
C VAL A 38 7.97 -4.02 3.70
N VAL A 39 6.78 -4.20 4.27
CA VAL A 39 6.12 -5.51 4.37
C VAL A 39 5.25 -5.78 3.14
N ASP A 40 4.52 -4.75 2.67
CA ASP A 40 3.69 -4.85 1.47
C ASP A 40 3.57 -3.50 0.76
N LEU A 41 3.38 -3.53 -0.55
CA LEU A 41 3.14 -2.35 -1.36
C LEU A 41 2.19 -2.64 -2.53
N LYS A 42 1.40 -1.63 -2.90
CA LYS A 42 0.49 -1.69 -4.06
C LYS A 42 0.43 -0.35 -4.75
N PHE A 43 0.44 -0.36 -6.09
CA PHE A 43 0.13 0.85 -6.86
C PHE A 43 -1.34 1.24 -6.66
N LEU A 44 -1.59 2.55 -6.55
CA LEU A 44 -2.94 3.09 -6.61
C LEU A 44 -3.30 3.37 -8.07
N PRO A 45 -4.38 2.78 -8.60
CA PRO A 45 -4.88 3.16 -9.91
C PRO A 45 -5.45 4.59 -9.85
N GLY A 46 -5.30 5.32 -10.95
CA GLY A 46 -5.80 6.69 -11.06
C GLY A 46 -5.06 7.47 -12.14
N GLU A 47 -5.58 8.66 -12.45
CA GLU A 47 -4.95 9.57 -13.38
C GLU A 47 -3.87 10.42 -12.69
N GLY A 48 -2.91 10.91 -13.48
CA GLY A 48 -1.86 11.80 -13.02
C GLY A 48 -0.61 11.08 -12.51
N ARG A 49 0.00 11.64 -11.47
CA ARG A 49 1.29 11.15 -10.94
C ARG A 49 1.08 9.79 -10.26
N PRO A 50 1.79 8.72 -10.66
CA PRO A 50 1.59 7.39 -10.09
C PRO A 50 1.86 7.40 -8.59
N LYS A 51 0.98 6.76 -7.83
CA LYS A 51 1.06 6.64 -6.37
C LYS A 51 1.13 5.17 -5.97
N MET A 52 1.67 4.91 -4.79
CA MET A 52 1.70 3.59 -4.18
C MET A 52 1.42 3.66 -2.69
N ALA A 53 0.68 2.68 -2.17
CA ALA A 53 0.53 2.45 -0.74
C ALA A 53 1.67 1.55 -0.28
N VAL A 54 2.26 1.88 0.87
CA VAL A 54 3.38 1.17 1.48
C VAL A 54 3.03 0.90 2.94
N ALA A 55 2.96 -0.39 3.30
CA ALA A 55 2.98 -0.85 4.68
C ALA A 55 4.42 -1.15 5.06
N SER A 56 4.85 -0.61 6.20
CA SER A 56 6.13 -0.94 6.81
C SER A 56 5.93 -1.50 8.22
N GLU A 57 7.01 -1.72 8.97
CA GLU A 57 6.95 -2.23 10.36
C GLU A 57 6.08 -1.38 11.32
N GLY A 58 5.76 -0.14 10.93
CA GLY A 58 4.92 0.75 11.72
C GLY A 58 3.41 0.47 11.60
N PRO A 59 2.60 1.11 12.47
CA PRO A 59 1.14 1.03 12.42
C PRO A 59 0.52 1.90 11.32
N ALA A 60 1.32 2.68 10.60
CA ALA A 60 0.86 3.60 9.58
C ALA A 60 1.11 3.04 8.18
N VAL A 61 0.21 3.37 7.25
CA VAL A 61 0.42 3.13 5.82
C VAL A 61 0.71 4.47 5.15
N ARG A 62 1.81 4.52 4.39
CA ARG A 62 2.20 5.74 3.65
C ARG A 62 1.78 5.63 2.20
N ILE A 63 1.15 6.67 1.68
CA ILE A 63 0.91 6.82 0.25
C ILE A 63 2.06 7.66 -0.30
N LEU A 64 2.85 7.08 -1.19
CA LEU A 64 4.01 7.72 -1.80
C LEU A 64 3.74 8.03 -3.27
N HIS A 65 4.40 9.05 -3.79
CA HIS A 65 4.54 9.22 -5.23
C HIS A 65 5.60 8.25 -5.76
N ALA A 66 5.26 7.45 -6.75
CA ALA A 66 6.14 6.36 -7.22
C ALA A 66 7.43 6.85 -7.90
N GLN A 67 7.43 8.08 -8.41
CA GLN A 67 8.57 8.62 -9.18
C GLN A 67 9.73 9.10 -8.32
N ASP A 68 9.46 9.59 -7.10
CA ASP A 68 10.47 10.16 -6.20
C ASP A 68 10.36 9.64 -4.77
N PHE A 69 9.40 8.75 -4.49
CA PHE A 69 9.11 8.19 -3.17
C PHE A 69 8.79 9.24 -2.10
N SER A 70 8.39 10.46 -2.52
CA SER A 70 7.91 11.49 -1.61
C SER A 70 6.57 11.10 -1.00
N VAL A 71 6.37 11.43 0.27
CA VAL A 71 5.10 11.15 0.97
C VAL A 71 4.02 12.07 0.43
N HIS A 72 2.97 11.47 -0.11
CA HIS A 72 1.75 12.16 -0.49
C HIS A 72 0.78 12.26 0.70
N LYS A 73 0.53 11.13 1.39
CA LYS A 73 -0.41 11.02 2.53
C LYS A 73 0.05 9.97 3.52
N THR A 74 -0.43 10.03 4.76
CA THR A 74 -0.18 9.01 5.79
C THR A 74 -1.48 8.59 6.45
N LEU A 75 -1.84 7.31 6.29
CA LEU A 75 -3.00 6.70 6.92
C LEU A 75 -2.57 6.14 8.28
N ALA A 76 -3.02 6.77 9.37
CA ALA A 76 -2.59 6.46 10.74
C ALA A 76 -3.75 6.48 11.74
N GLY A 77 -3.50 6.00 12.97
CA GLY A 77 -4.50 5.97 14.05
C GLY A 77 -5.59 4.90 13.89
N GLY A 78 -5.35 3.91 13.03
CA GLY A 78 -6.23 2.75 12.80
C GLY A 78 -5.67 1.47 13.39
N HIS A 79 -4.38 1.21 13.17
CA HIS A 79 -3.65 0.09 13.76
C HIS A 79 -2.84 0.50 14.98
N ASP A 80 -2.70 -0.43 15.92
CA ASP A 80 -1.84 -0.32 17.11
C ASP A 80 -0.57 -1.19 16.98
N GLY A 81 -0.46 -1.97 15.91
CA GLY A 81 0.69 -2.80 15.59
C GLY A 81 1.07 -2.76 14.12
N ALA A 82 2.13 -3.48 13.75
CA ALA A 82 2.63 -3.54 12.37
C ALA A 82 1.53 -3.94 11.38
N VAL A 83 1.46 -3.22 10.26
CA VAL A 83 0.61 -3.58 9.13
C VAL A 83 1.30 -4.68 8.34
N LEU A 84 0.63 -5.83 8.20
CA LEU A 84 1.20 -7.04 7.61
C LEU A 84 0.80 -7.25 6.15
N ALA A 85 -0.33 -6.69 5.72
CA ALA A 85 -0.78 -6.75 4.34
C ALA A 85 -1.69 -5.57 4.02
N LEU A 86 -1.73 -5.19 2.73
CA LEU A 86 -2.69 -4.20 2.24
C LEU A 86 -3.22 -4.55 0.85
N ASP A 87 -4.42 -4.06 0.53
CA ASP A 87 -4.95 -4.06 -0.82
C ASP A 87 -5.64 -2.73 -1.16
N VAL A 88 -5.69 -2.41 -2.46
CA VAL A 88 -6.23 -1.17 -3.00
C VAL A 88 -7.41 -1.48 -3.90
N SER A 89 -8.49 -0.71 -3.76
CA SER A 89 -9.65 -0.81 -4.65
C SER A 89 -9.32 -0.49 -6.11
N PRO A 90 -10.08 -1.04 -7.09
CA PRO A 90 -9.90 -0.71 -8.50
C PRO A 90 -10.03 0.78 -8.84
N CYS A 91 -10.78 1.55 -8.03
CA CYS A 91 -10.92 3.00 -8.19
C CYS A 91 -9.83 3.81 -7.47
N GLY A 92 -8.93 3.17 -6.72
CA GLY A 92 -7.83 3.83 -6.01
C GLY A 92 -8.25 4.64 -4.78
N SER A 93 -9.56 4.76 -4.50
CA SER A 93 -10.09 5.58 -3.39
C SER A 93 -10.03 4.88 -2.03
N TRP A 94 -9.96 3.56 -2.03
CA TRP A 94 -9.99 2.72 -0.82
C TRP A 94 -8.73 1.89 -0.69
N VAL A 95 -8.24 1.81 0.55
CA VAL A 95 -7.19 0.89 0.98
C VAL A 95 -7.77 0.06 2.12
N VAL A 96 -7.58 -1.25 2.07
CA VAL A 96 -7.78 -2.13 3.23
C VAL A 96 -6.42 -2.56 3.75
N THR A 97 -6.26 -2.61 5.06
CA THR A 97 -5.04 -3.03 5.73
C THR A 97 -5.35 -4.13 6.74
N ALA A 98 -4.42 -5.04 6.95
CA ALA A 98 -4.49 -6.12 7.93
C ALA A 98 -3.24 -6.06 8.82
N GLY A 99 -3.41 -6.23 10.14
CA GLY A 99 -2.35 -5.95 11.11
C GLY A 99 -2.10 -7.05 12.13
N LYS A 100 -0.95 -6.92 12.80
CA LYS A 100 -0.54 -7.78 13.94
C LYS A 100 -1.44 -7.61 15.17
N ASP A 101 -2.15 -6.49 15.24
CA ASP A 101 -3.15 -6.14 16.26
C ASP A 101 -4.50 -6.85 16.08
N ARG A 102 -4.58 -7.81 15.14
CA ARG A 102 -5.75 -8.70 14.91
C ARG A 102 -6.98 -7.98 14.37
N ILE A 103 -6.77 -6.84 13.73
CA ILE A 103 -7.84 -6.09 13.06
C ILE A 103 -7.53 -5.91 11.58
N CYS A 104 -8.58 -5.63 10.81
CA CYS A 104 -8.44 -5.00 9.51
C CYS A 104 -9.03 -3.60 9.55
N VAL A 105 -8.44 -2.65 8.83
CA VAL A 105 -8.94 -1.28 8.74
C VAL A 105 -9.21 -0.94 7.29
N LEU A 106 -10.39 -0.38 7.02
CA LEU A 106 -10.74 0.19 5.74
C LEU A 106 -10.52 1.70 5.79
N TRP A 107 -9.79 2.23 4.82
CA TRP A 107 -9.40 3.63 4.75
C TRP A 107 -9.97 4.30 3.51
N ASN A 108 -10.39 5.55 3.66
CA ASN A 108 -10.60 6.45 2.54
C ASN A 108 -9.31 7.23 2.28
N VAL A 109 -8.69 7.02 1.12
CA VAL A 109 -7.40 7.61 0.78
C VAL A 109 -7.48 9.13 0.64
N GLU A 110 -8.56 9.64 0.05
CA GLU A 110 -8.70 11.07 -0.21
C GLU A 110 -8.83 11.85 1.09
N ARG A 111 -9.69 11.36 1.99
CA ARG A 111 -9.98 11.98 3.29
C ARG A 111 -8.96 11.69 4.38
N GLU A 112 -8.05 10.75 4.16
CA GLU A 112 -7.07 10.29 5.18
C GLU A 112 -7.76 9.77 6.45
N GLU A 113 -8.91 9.10 6.26
CA GLU A 113 -9.78 8.67 7.35
C GLU A 113 -9.91 7.15 7.39
N LYS A 114 -9.90 6.58 8.60
CA LYS A 114 -10.40 5.22 8.83
C LYS A 114 -11.92 5.23 8.77
N VAL A 115 -12.48 4.40 7.90
CA VAL A 115 -13.93 4.32 7.66
C VAL A 115 -14.56 3.16 8.41
N ALA A 116 -13.85 2.04 8.54
CA ALA A 116 -14.32 0.90 9.30
C ALA A 116 -13.15 0.12 9.90
N VAL A 117 -13.43 -0.55 11.02
CA VAL A 117 -12.50 -1.50 11.66
C VAL A 117 -13.22 -2.84 11.78
N ALA A 118 -12.68 -3.86 11.13
CA ALA A 118 -13.13 -5.23 11.28
C ALA A 118 -12.37 -5.89 12.44
N THR A 119 -13.11 -6.38 13.42
CA THR A 119 -12.59 -7.02 14.63
C THR A 119 -13.12 -8.46 14.75
N GLY A 120 -12.57 -9.24 15.67
CA GLY A 120 -13.01 -10.62 15.94
C GLY A 120 -12.00 -11.69 15.53
N HIS A 121 -10.89 -11.33 14.88
CA HIS A 121 -9.79 -12.26 14.67
C HIS A 121 -9.10 -12.58 16.00
N THR A 122 -8.78 -13.85 16.23
CA THR A 122 -8.12 -14.32 17.45
C THR A 122 -6.60 -14.13 17.39
N GLU A 123 -6.04 -13.95 16.20
CA GLU A 123 -4.60 -13.84 15.93
C GLU A 123 -4.31 -12.81 14.83
N ALA A 124 -3.02 -12.54 14.59
CA ALA A 124 -2.54 -11.58 13.60
C ALA A 124 -3.16 -11.85 12.22
N VAL A 125 -3.63 -10.78 11.55
CA VAL A 125 -4.24 -10.92 10.24
C VAL A 125 -3.17 -10.78 9.16
N GLY A 126 -2.83 -11.90 8.53
CA GLY A 126 -1.74 -11.96 7.53
C GLY A 126 -2.16 -11.59 6.11
N GLY A 127 -3.42 -11.25 5.85
CA GLY A 127 -3.90 -10.97 4.50
C GLY A 127 -5.26 -10.28 4.47
N CYS A 128 -5.44 -9.42 3.47
CA CYS A 128 -6.72 -8.79 3.15
C CYS A 128 -6.82 -8.58 1.64
N ALA A 129 -8.04 -8.45 1.12
CA ALA A 129 -8.29 -8.21 -0.29
C ALA A 129 -9.58 -7.41 -0.49
N LEU A 130 -9.59 -6.55 -1.50
CA LEU A 130 -10.79 -5.87 -1.98
C LEU A 130 -11.31 -6.56 -3.24
N SER A 131 -12.62 -6.79 -3.27
CA SER A 131 -13.29 -7.36 -4.45
C SER A 131 -13.03 -6.48 -5.68
N ARG A 132 -12.60 -7.12 -6.77
CA ARG A 132 -12.47 -6.48 -8.08
C ARG A 132 -13.80 -6.34 -8.81
N VAL A 133 -14.81 -7.09 -8.36
CA VAL A 133 -16.18 -7.00 -8.86
C VAL A 133 -16.94 -6.01 -7.99
N VAL A 134 -17.47 -4.96 -8.64
CA VAL A 134 -18.43 -4.04 -8.02
C VAL A 134 -19.79 -4.73 -7.99
N GLY A 135 -19.99 -5.61 -6.99
CA GLY A 135 -21.26 -6.26 -6.74
C GLY A 135 -22.09 -5.45 -5.74
N LYS A 136 -23.41 -5.31 -5.99
CA LYS A 136 -24.36 -4.87 -4.96
C LYS A 136 -24.44 -5.96 -3.90
N TYR A 137 -23.55 -5.93 -2.92
CA TYR A 137 -23.75 -6.68 -1.69
C TYR A 137 -24.89 -5.99 -0.93
N ARG A 138 -26.05 -6.66 -0.89
CA ARG A 138 -27.19 -6.31 -0.05
C ARG A 138 -27.02 -6.97 1.30
#